data_AF-A0A7S3BHM9-F1
#
_entry.id   AF-A0A7S3BHM9-F1
#
_cell.length_a   1.000
_cell.length_b   1.000
_cell.length_c   1.000
_cell.angle_alpha   90.00
_cell.angle_beta   90.00
_cell.angle_gamma   90.00
#
_symmetry.space_group_name_H-M   'P 1'
#
loop_
_entity.id
_entity.type
_entity.pdbx_description
1 polymer ?
#
loop_
_entity_poly.entity_id
_entity_poly.type
_entity_poly.pdbx_seq_one_letter_code
_entity_poly.pdbx_strand_id
1 'polypeptide(L)'
;VGSFLDEVLPTVPEVAGIDLPQYRSSLIERFSNPYIKDTLLRLAEDGSQKLKTTMQPVLLEQISDGKSFDTMALAIGGWIRFMSGTDEKGAVIDGIKDPQGGATLTALAQAVVASPTPATVAPLLQEYFGSEVAASDAALTSIAAAVSQINESGAKSVLSRYA
;
A
#
# COMPACT_ATOMS: atom_id res chain seq x y z
N VAL A 1 -0.68 -17.27 -3.03
CA VAL A 1 -1.42 -15.99 -3.20
C VAL A 1 -0.88 -15.33 -4.45
N GLY A 2 -1.70 -14.60 -5.22
CA GLY A 2 -1.22 -13.89 -6.42
C GLY A 2 -0.27 -12.75 -6.05
N SER A 3 0.51 -12.28 -7.01
CA SER A 3 1.35 -11.09 -6.87
C SER A 3 0.53 -9.81 -7.03
N PHE A 4 1.07 -8.66 -6.59
CA PHE A 4 0.46 -7.34 -6.79
C PHE A 4 0.07 -7.06 -8.25
N LEU A 5 0.89 -7.50 -9.21
CA LEU A 5 0.57 -7.31 -10.62
C LEU A 5 -0.56 -8.22 -11.11
N ASP A 6 -0.82 -9.35 -10.46
CA ASP A 6 -1.97 -10.19 -10.79
C ASP A 6 -3.29 -9.54 -10.33
N GLU A 7 -3.25 -8.67 -9.31
CA GLU A 7 -4.38 -7.85 -8.89
C GLU A 7 -4.57 -6.62 -9.79
N VAL A 8 -3.48 -6.00 -10.27
CA VAL A 8 -3.54 -4.78 -11.10
C VAL A 8 -3.82 -5.06 -12.57
N LEU A 9 -3.16 -6.04 -13.18
CA LEU A 9 -3.22 -6.24 -14.64
C LEU A 9 -4.65 -6.42 -15.19
N PRO A 10 -5.58 -7.13 -14.52
CA PRO A 10 -6.95 -7.27 -15.01
C PRO A 10 -7.71 -5.95 -15.12
N THR A 11 -7.33 -4.92 -14.36
CA THR A 11 -7.98 -3.60 -14.35
C THR A 11 -7.32 -2.61 -15.32
N VAL A 12 -6.26 -3.04 -16.02
CA VAL A 12 -5.58 -2.21 -17.02
C VAL A 12 -6.27 -2.40 -18.37
N PRO A 13 -6.84 -1.35 -18.98
CA PRO A 13 -7.42 -1.46 -20.30
C PRO A 13 -6.35 -1.82 -21.33
N GLU A 14 -6.78 -2.41 -22.45
CA GLU A 14 -5.87 -2.69 -23.56
C GLU A 14 -5.21 -1.38 -24.04
N VAL A 15 -3.88 -1.40 -24.14
CA VAL A 15 -3.11 -0.27 -24.63
C VAL A 15 -2.49 -0.63 -25.97
N ALA A 16 -2.91 0.08 -27.02
CA ALA A 16 -2.47 -0.20 -28.39
C ALA A 16 -0.94 -0.21 -28.50
N GLY A 17 -0.39 -1.32 -28.98
CA GLY A 17 1.05 -1.50 -29.17
C GLY A 17 1.84 -1.88 -27.92
N ILE A 18 1.17 -2.17 -26.79
CA ILE A 18 1.82 -2.62 -25.55
C ILE A 18 1.43 -4.06 -25.24
N ASP A 19 2.44 -4.94 -25.15
CA ASP A 19 2.31 -6.26 -24.56
C ASP A 19 2.48 -6.14 -23.03
N LEU A 20 1.39 -6.30 -22.27
CA LEU A 20 1.39 -6.14 -20.82
C LEU A 20 2.28 -7.18 -20.09
N PRO A 21 2.26 -8.49 -20.42
CA PRO A 21 3.23 -9.45 -19.90
C PRO A 21 4.69 -9.07 -20.13
N GLN A 22 5.02 -8.60 -21.35
CA GLN A 22 6.36 -8.12 -21.67
C GLN A 22 6.71 -6.86 -20.87
N TYR A 23 5.77 -5.93 -20.76
CA TYR A 23 5.94 -4.70 -20.00
C TYR A 23 6.18 -5.00 -18.51
N ARG A 24 5.40 -5.90 -17.91
CA ARG A 24 5.62 -6.40 -16.53
C ARG A 24 7.05 -6.91 -16.33
N SER A 25 7.54 -7.73 -17.27
CA SER A 25 8.91 -8.26 -17.20
C SER A 25 9.95 -7.13 -17.25
N SER A 26 9.75 -6.15 -18.14
CA SER A 26 10.65 -4.99 -18.27
C SER A 26 10.67 -4.10 -17.01
N LEU A 27 9.57 -4.00 -16.27
CA LEU A 27 9.51 -3.23 -15.01
C LEU A 27 10.42 -3.85 -13.94
N ILE A 28 10.37 -5.17 -13.79
CA ILE A 28 11.22 -5.90 -12.83
C ILE A 28 12.70 -5.76 -13.18
N GLU A 29 13.05 -5.87 -14.46
CA GLU A 29 14.42 -5.66 -14.94
C GLU A 29 14.93 -4.24 -14.59
N ARG A 30 14.11 -3.22 -14.85
CA ARG A 30 14.47 -1.82 -14.58
C ARG A 30 14.62 -1.52 -13.09
N PHE A 31 13.76 -2.08 -12.23
CA PHE A 31 13.88 -1.93 -10.78
C PHE A 31 15.08 -2.69 -10.20
N SER A 32 15.57 -3.71 -10.90
CA SER A 32 16.75 -4.49 -10.51
C SER A 32 18.08 -3.84 -10.92
N ASN A 33 18.05 -2.68 -11.60
CA ASN A 33 19.25 -2.03 -12.11
C ASN A 33 20.11 -1.44 -10.98
N PRO A 34 21.30 -1.99 -10.69
CA PRO A 34 22.13 -1.55 -9.56
C PRO A 34 22.80 -0.19 -9.78
N TYR A 35 22.81 0.32 -11.02
CA TYR A 35 23.39 1.62 -11.36
C TYR A 35 22.44 2.77 -11.07
N ILE A 36 21.14 2.50 -10.96
CA ILE A 36 20.13 3.47 -10.56
C ILE A 36 20.08 3.47 -9.03
N LYS A 37 20.73 4.47 -8.41
CA LYS A 37 20.82 4.63 -6.94
C LYS A 37 19.56 5.27 -6.36
N ASP A 38 18.41 4.74 -6.74
CA ASP A 38 17.13 5.22 -6.24
C ASP A 38 16.97 4.85 -4.76
N THR A 39 16.51 5.79 -3.95
CA THR A 39 16.34 5.54 -2.51
C THR A 39 14.88 5.23 -2.21
N LEU A 40 14.63 4.31 -1.28
CA LEU A 40 13.28 3.98 -0.82
C LEU A 40 12.55 5.21 -0.28
N LEU A 41 13.26 6.11 0.42
CA LEU A 41 12.68 7.36 0.91
C LEU A 41 12.19 8.24 -0.23
N ARG A 42 12.98 8.43 -1.30
CA ARG A 42 12.57 9.18 -2.49
C ARG A 42 11.36 8.55 -3.18
N LEU A 43 11.33 7.22 -3.28
CA LEU A 43 10.18 6.50 -3.85
C LEU A 43 8.90 6.72 -3.03
N ALA A 44 9.04 6.72 -1.71
CA ALA A 44 7.95 6.90 -0.75
C ALA A 44 7.47 8.35 -0.59
N GLU A 45 8.19 9.35 -1.14
CA GLU A 45 7.72 10.74 -1.14
C GLU A 45 6.33 10.86 -1.79
N ASP A 46 5.48 11.76 -1.30
CA ASP A 46 4.12 12.01 -1.81
C ASP A 46 3.22 10.76 -1.82
N GLY A 47 3.45 9.82 -0.88
CA GLY A 47 2.72 8.55 -0.79
C GLY A 47 1.20 8.74 -0.73
N SER A 48 0.70 9.69 0.05
CA SER A 48 -0.73 9.97 0.18
C SER A 48 -1.42 10.26 -1.16
N GLN A 49 -0.75 10.98 -2.05
CA GLN A 49 -1.24 11.26 -3.40
C GLN A 49 -1.06 10.05 -4.32
N LYS A 50 0.14 9.47 -4.34
CA LYS A 50 0.49 8.36 -5.23
C LYS A 50 -0.42 7.16 -5.00
N LEU A 51 -0.58 6.73 -3.74
CA LEU A 51 -1.40 5.57 -3.41
C LEU A 51 -2.88 5.83 -3.71
N LYS A 52 -3.41 7.04 -3.41
CA LYS A 52 -4.77 7.41 -3.78
C LYS A 52 -4.99 7.26 -5.29
N THR A 53 -4.18 7.93 -6.11
CA THR A 53 -4.41 7.94 -7.56
C THR A 53 -4.15 6.59 -8.22
N THR A 54 -3.18 5.81 -7.73
CA THR A 54 -2.78 4.55 -8.39
C THR A 54 -3.50 3.31 -7.87
N MET A 55 -3.88 3.28 -6.58
CA MET A 55 -4.45 2.08 -5.96
C MET A 55 -5.95 2.18 -5.70
N GLN A 56 -6.50 3.38 -5.46
CA GLN A 56 -7.92 3.53 -5.16
C GLN A 56 -8.83 2.95 -6.25
N PRO A 57 -8.62 3.23 -7.57
CA PRO A 57 -9.50 2.69 -8.60
C PRO A 57 -9.46 1.17 -8.66
N VAL A 58 -8.25 0.58 -8.55
CA VAL A 58 -8.08 -0.87 -8.59
C VAL A 58 -8.71 -1.55 -7.39
N LEU A 59 -8.54 -0.97 -6.20
CA LEU A 59 -9.13 -1.48 -4.97
C LEU A 59 -10.66 -1.51 -5.07
N LEU A 60 -11.29 -0.45 -5.58
CA LEU A 60 -12.73 -0.39 -5.77
C LEU A 60 -13.23 -1.42 -6.78
N GLU A 61 -12.52 -1.60 -7.90
CA GLU A 61 -12.85 -2.61 -8.91
C GLU A 61 -12.76 -4.03 -8.33
N GLN A 62 -11.68 -4.37 -7.63
CA GLN A 62 -11.50 -5.68 -7.01
C GLN A 62 -12.58 -5.96 -5.95
N ILE A 63 -12.93 -4.97 -5.14
CA ILE A 63 -14.02 -5.08 -4.15
C ILE A 63 -15.36 -5.32 -4.85
N SER A 64 -15.67 -4.53 -5.89
CA SER A 64 -16.91 -4.67 -6.67
C SER A 64 -17.03 -6.04 -7.31
N ASP A 65 -15.91 -6.58 -7.81
CA ASP A 65 -15.86 -7.89 -8.48
C ASP A 65 -15.75 -9.08 -7.51
N GLY A 66 -15.64 -8.84 -6.20
CA GLY A 66 -15.42 -9.89 -5.21
C GLY A 66 -14.09 -10.64 -5.40
N LYS A 67 -13.09 -9.99 -6.00
CA LYS A 67 -11.75 -10.53 -6.25
C LYS A 67 -10.82 -10.23 -5.07
N SER A 68 -9.71 -10.96 -4.98
CA SER A 68 -8.68 -10.71 -3.97
C SER A 68 -7.97 -9.37 -4.23
N PHE A 69 -7.69 -8.65 -3.16
CA PHE A 69 -6.86 -7.45 -3.12
C PHE A 69 -5.85 -7.54 -1.96
N ASP A 70 -5.43 -8.76 -1.60
CA ASP A 70 -4.65 -9.02 -0.39
C ASP A 70 -3.27 -8.37 -0.43
N THR A 71 -2.63 -8.34 -1.59
CA THR A 71 -1.32 -7.67 -1.75
C THR A 71 -1.46 -6.16 -1.79
N MET A 72 -2.56 -5.61 -2.32
CA MET A 72 -2.88 -4.19 -2.16
C MET A 72 -3.11 -3.80 -0.71
N ALA A 73 -3.89 -4.59 0.04
CA ALA A 73 -4.10 -4.36 1.46
C ALA A 73 -2.77 -4.41 2.23
N LEU A 74 -1.87 -5.34 1.85
CA LEU A 74 -0.52 -5.40 2.42
C LEU A 74 0.33 -4.17 2.10
N ALA A 75 0.31 -3.70 0.85
CA ALA A 75 1.04 -2.51 0.44
C ALA A 75 0.53 -1.25 1.18
N ILE A 76 -0.78 -1.08 1.31
CA ILE A 76 -1.40 0.02 2.09
C ILE A 76 -1.04 -0.12 3.57
N GLY A 77 -1.09 -1.34 4.13
CA GLY A 77 -0.70 -1.61 5.51
C GLY A 77 0.76 -1.25 5.79
N GLY A 78 1.68 -1.60 4.87
CA GLY A 78 3.08 -1.23 4.93
C GLY A 78 3.30 0.28 4.84
N TRP A 79 2.56 0.98 3.98
CA TRP A 79 2.58 2.44 3.92
C TRP A 79 2.08 3.06 5.23
N ILE A 80 1.01 2.54 5.83
CA ILE A 80 0.55 3.00 7.15
C ILE A 80 1.64 2.81 8.21
N ARG A 81 2.38 1.70 8.21
CA ARG A 81 3.53 1.50 9.12
C ARG A 81 4.63 2.51 8.91
N PHE A 82 5.00 2.74 7.65
CA PHE A 82 5.98 3.74 7.32
C PHE A 82 5.56 5.14 7.80
N MET A 83 4.30 5.51 7.59
CA MET A 83 3.77 6.82 7.98
C MET A 83 3.60 7.02 9.49
N SER A 84 3.68 5.96 10.32
CA SER A 84 3.70 6.12 11.78
C SER A 84 5.02 6.73 12.29
N GLY A 85 6.07 6.74 11.45
CA GLY A 85 7.33 7.44 11.69
C GLY A 85 8.39 6.63 12.41
N THR A 86 8.17 5.33 12.64
CA THR A 86 9.13 4.45 13.31
C THR A 86 9.27 3.13 12.56
N ASP A 87 10.49 2.60 12.48
CA ASP A 87 10.75 1.29 11.88
C ASP A 87 10.37 0.14 12.84
N GLU A 88 10.51 -1.10 12.35
CA GLU A 88 10.20 -2.32 13.12
C GLU A 88 11.09 -2.52 14.36
N LYS A 89 12.18 -1.75 14.50
CA LYS A 89 13.07 -1.77 15.66
C LYS A 89 12.78 -0.62 16.63
N GLY A 90 11.78 0.21 16.32
CA GLY A 90 11.41 1.40 17.09
C GLY A 90 12.30 2.61 16.85
N ALA A 91 13.19 2.57 15.84
CA ALA A 91 13.98 3.73 15.46
C ALA A 91 13.13 4.71 14.65
N VAL A 92 13.33 6.02 14.87
CA VAL A 92 12.65 7.06 14.09
C VAL A 92 13.10 6.97 12.63
N ILE A 93 12.13 7.05 11.71
CA ILE A 93 12.39 7.15 10.28
C ILE A 93 12.51 8.64 9.93
N ASP A 94 13.75 9.10 9.77
CA ASP A 94 14.01 10.48 9.35
C ASP A 94 13.72 10.69 7.86
N GLY A 95 13.25 11.89 7.52
CA GLY A 95 13.13 12.32 6.12
C GLY A 95 11.89 11.81 5.38
N ILE A 96 10.85 11.37 6.09
CA ILE A 96 9.52 11.16 5.50
C ILE A 96 9.02 12.49 4.93
N LYS A 97 8.71 12.52 3.63
CA LYS A 97 8.13 13.70 2.97
C LYS A 97 6.80 13.35 2.34
N ASP A 98 5.75 13.92 2.88
CA ASP A 98 4.41 13.82 2.31
C ASP A 98 3.70 15.19 2.45
N PRO A 99 3.74 16.04 1.41
CA PRO A 99 3.19 17.39 1.42
C PRO A 99 1.71 17.46 1.80
N GLN A 100 0.94 16.39 1.53
CA GLN A 100 -0.48 16.32 1.89
C GLN A 100 -0.75 15.47 3.15
N GLY A 101 0.20 14.65 3.57
CA GLY A 101 0.10 13.81 4.74
C GLY A 101 0.22 14.58 6.05
N GLY A 102 1.30 15.37 6.18
CA GLY A 102 1.57 16.17 7.37
C GLY A 102 1.42 15.42 8.71
N ALA A 103 1.18 16.17 9.79
CA ALA A 103 1.01 15.60 11.13
C ALA A 103 -0.27 14.75 11.28
N THR A 104 -1.32 15.07 10.51
CA THR A 104 -2.60 14.34 10.55
C THR A 104 -2.43 12.90 10.09
N LEU A 105 -1.78 12.66 8.94
CA LEU A 105 -1.52 11.30 8.46
C LEU A 105 -0.68 10.51 9.45
N THR A 106 0.36 11.13 10.03
CA THR A 106 1.19 10.46 11.03
C THR A 106 0.39 10.08 12.27
N ALA A 107 -0.45 10.97 12.80
CA ALA A 107 -1.30 10.67 13.95
C ALA A 107 -2.31 9.54 13.66
N LEU A 108 -2.94 9.56 12.50
CA LEU A 108 -3.86 8.51 12.06
C LEU A 108 -3.13 7.17 11.88
N ALA A 109 -1.96 7.19 11.24
CA ALA A 109 -1.13 6.01 11.08
C ALA A 109 -0.72 5.43 12.44
N GLN A 110 -0.27 6.26 13.38
CA GLN A 110 0.07 5.84 14.75
C GLN A 110 -1.12 5.20 15.48
N ALA A 111 -2.32 5.74 15.33
CA ALA A 111 -3.53 5.14 15.90
C ALA A 111 -3.79 3.73 15.33
N VAL A 112 -3.61 3.56 14.02
CA VAL A 112 -3.74 2.26 13.33
C VAL A 112 -2.61 1.29 13.73
N VAL A 113 -1.39 1.77 13.95
CA VAL A 113 -0.28 0.94 14.43
C VAL A 113 -0.52 0.46 15.86
N ALA A 114 -1.01 1.34 16.72
CA ALA A 114 -1.26 1.04 18.12
C ALA A 114 -2.44 0.07 18.33
N SER A 115 -3.48 0.16 17.49
CA SER A 115 -4.66 -0.71 17.59
C SER A 115 -5.22 -1.08 16.21
N PRO A 116 -4.64 -2.07 15.52
CA PRO A 116 -5.04 -2.55 14.19
C PRO A 116 -6.50 -3.00 14.06
N THR A 117 -7.43 -2.08 13.85
CA THR A 117 -8.87 -2.38 13.77
C THR A 117 -9.55 -1.60 12.65
N PRO A 118 -10.67 -2.09 12.10
CA PRO A 118 -11.48 -1.33 11.13
C PRO A 118 -11.79 0.09 11.61
N ALA A 119 -12.10 0.27 12.90
CA ALA A 119 -12.41 1.55 13.51
C ALA A 119 -11.24 2.55 13.46
N THR A 120 -10.00 2.08 13.64
CA THR A 120 -8.80 2.94 13.51
C THR A 120 -8.42 3.21 12.06
N VAL A 121 -8.68 2.26 11.15
CA VAL A 121 -8.34 2.38 9.73
C VAL A 121 -9.29 3.32 9.00
N ALA A 122 -10.58 3.33 9.37
CA ALA A 122 -11.61 4.07 8.66
C ALA A 122 -11.34 5.58 8.50
N PRO A 123 -10.92 6.33 9.55
CA PRO A 123 -10.63 7.76 9.40
C PRO A 123 -9.47 8.04 8.43
N LEU A 124 -8.46 7.17 8.39
CA LEU A 124 -7.34 7.29 7.46
C LEU A 124 -7.78 7.04 6.02
N LEU A 125 -8.56 5.98 5.77
CA LEU A 125 -9.09 5.74 4.42
C LEU A 125 -10.07 6.82 3.99
N GLN A 126 -10.90 7.34 4.89
CA GLN A 126 -11.84 8.42 4.59
C GLN A 126 -11.11 9.67 4.07
N GLU A 127 -10.01 10.06 4.72
CA GLU A 127 -9.24 11.24 4.36
C GLU A 127 -8.42 11.03 3.07
N TYR A 128 -7.72 9.89 2.96
CA TYR A 128 -6.70 9.70 1.92
C TYR A 128 -7.15 8.83 0.74
N PHE A 129 -8.15 7.97 0.90
CA PHE A 129 -8.70 7.10 -0.15
C PHE A 129 -10.17 7.41 -0.49
N GLY A 130 -10.84 8.28 0.27
CA GLY A 130 -12.22 8.70 0.04
C GLY A 130 -13.26 7.76 0.66
N SER A 131 -14.51 8.24 0.66
CA SER A 131 -15.64 7.60 1.37
C SER A 131 -16.00 6.22 0.82
N GLU A 132 -15.85 5.98 -0.48
CA GLU A 132 -16.21 4.69 -1.08
C GLU A 132 -15.32 3.55 -0.55
N VAL A 133 -14.01 3.78 -0.46
CA VAL A 133 -13.08 2.81 0.14
C VAL A 133 -13.33 2.70 1.64
N ALA A 134 -13.56 3.82 2.33
CA ALA A 134 -13.79 3.84 3.77
C ALA A 134 -15.11 3.17 4.20
N ALA A 135 -16.08 3.03 3.29
CA ALA A 135 -17.32 2.31 3.52
C ALA A 135 -17.22 0.79 3.30
N SER A 136 -16.08 0.28 2.80
CA SER A 136 -15.89 -1.14 2.54
C SER A 136 -15.36 -1.87 3.78
N ASP A 137 -16.21 -2.66 4.43
CA ASP A 137 -15.82 -3.53 5.54
C ASP A 137 -14.67 -4.48 5.15
N ALA A 138 -14.66 -4.95 3.90
CA ALA A 138 -13.60 -5.80 3.38
C ALA A 138 -12.26 -5.05 3.32
N ALA A 139 -12.24 -3.80 2.82
CA ALA A 139 -11.03 -2.99 2.78
C ALA A 139 -10.52 -2.68 4.20
N LEU A 140 -11.40 -2.22 5.09
CA LEU A 140 -11.06 -1.90 6.47
C LEU A 140 -10.46 -3.10 7.21
N THR A 141 -11.10 -4.27 7.06
CA THR A 141 -10.68 -5.50 7.73
C THR A 141 -9.35 -6.02 7.18
N SER A 142 -9.21 -6.12 5.86
CA SER A 142 -7.98 -6.64 5.24
C SER A 142 -6.78 -5.74 5.49
N ILE A 143 -6.96 -4.41 5.43
CA ILE A 143 -5.88 -3.46 5.74
C ILE A 143 -5.51 -3.56 7.22
N ALA A 144 -6.48 -3.57 8.14
CA ALA A 144 -6.21 -3.76 9.57
C ALA A 144 -5.45 -5.07 9.86
N ALA A 145 -5.84 -6.16 9.19
CA ALA A 145 -5.18 -7.45 9.33
C ALA A 145 -3.72 -7.40 8.82
N ALA A 146 -3.46 -6.80 7.66
CA ALA A 146 -2.10 -6.67 7.13
C ALA A 146 -1.18 -5.88 8.08
N VAL A 147 -1.71 -4.77 8.57
CA VAL A 147 -1.18 -3.90 9.62
C VAL A 147 -0.82 -4.71 10.88
N SER A 148 -1.71 -5.56 11.39
CA SER A 148 -1.47 -6.43 12.56
C SER A 148 -0.36 -7.45 12.27
N GLN A 149 -0.42 -8.11 11.11
CA GLN A 149 0.58 -9.10 10.73
C GLN A 149 1.99 -8.51 10.62
N ILE A 150 2.12 -7.29 10.10
CA ILE A 150 3.41 -6.60 10.04
C ILE A 150 3.90 -6.28 11.46
N ASN A 151 3.04 -5.80 12.36
CA ASN A 151 3.42 -5.53 13.74
C ASN A 151 3.94 -6.78 14.46
N GLU A 152 3.30 -7.92 14.23
CA GLU A 152 3.59 -9.17 14.94
C GLU A 152 4.80 -9.93 14.37
N SER A 153 4.93 -9.95 13.04
CA SER A 153 5.88 -10.83 12.35
C SER A 153 6.97 -10.08 11.55
N GLY A 154 6.84 -8.77 11.39
CA GLY A 154 7.68 -7.95 10.51
C GLY A 154 7.34 -8.12 9.02
N ALA A 155 7.50 -7.05 8.25
CA ALA A 155 7.10 -6.97 6.84
C ALA A 155 7.76 -8.05 5.98
N LYS A 156 9.04 -8.37 6.25
CA LYS A 156 9.76 -9.43 5.52
C LYS A 156 9.11 -10.80 5.68
N SER A 157 8.70 -11.15 6.90
CA SER A 157 8.06 -12.46 7.16
C SER A 157 6.64 -12.52 6.58
N VAL A 158 5.94 -11.40 6.53
CA VAL A 158 4.60 -11.34 5.93
C VAL A 158 4.73 -11.50 4.41
N LEU A 159 5.64 -10.76 3.77
CA LEU A 159 5.88 -10.82 2.33
C LEU A 159 6.24 -12.22 1.83
N SER A 160 6.99 -13.01 2.60
CA SER A 160 7.35 -14.39 2.19
C SER A 160 6.15 -15.34 2.08
N ARG A 161 4.96 -14.96 2.58
CA ARG A 161 3.71 -15.73 2.42
C ARG A 161 3.04 -15.52 1.06
N TYR A 162 3.49 -14.49 0.33
CA TYR A 162 2.98 -14.08 -0.98
C TYR A 162 3.96 -14.39 -2.11
N ALA A 163 5.11 -15.01 -1.79
CA ALA A 163 6.15 -15.44 -2.72
C ALA A 163 5.88 -16.86 -3.25
#